data_AF-A0A3D1XUR8-F1
#
_entry.id   AF-A0A3D1XUR8-F1
#
_cell.length_a   1.000
_cell.length_b   1.000
_cell.length_c   1.000
_cell.angle_alpha   90.00
_cell.angle_beta   90.00
_cell.angle_gamma   90.00
#
_symmetry.space_group_name_H-M   'P 1'
#
loop_
_entity.id
_entity.type
_entity.pdbx_description
1 polymer ?
#
loop_
_entity_poly.entity_id
_entity_poly.type
_entity_poly.pdbx_seq_one_letter_code
_entity_poly.pdbx_strand_id
1 'polypeptide(L)' 'ADSLTLASRVDGVIIVYQAGRIPRIALRRIKNQLENNGAKILGIVLNNIRMSEMEPGPGYYYYYGEEKKGKGR' A
#
# COMPACT_ATOMS: atom_id res chain seq x y z
N ALA A 1 15.52 5.68 -8.53
CA ALA A 1 15.35 5.02 -9.84
C ALA A 1 15.76 3.55 -9.75
N ASP A 2 16.85 3.23 -9.04
CA ASP A 2 17.42 1.88 -8.93
C ASP A 2 16.44 0.78 -8.48
N SER A 3 15.54 1.09 -7.54
CA SER A 3 14.55 0.12 -7.05
C SER A 3 13.57 -0.34 -8.13
N LEU A 4 13.19 0.52 -9.07
CA LEU A 4 12.31 0.17 -10.20
C LEU A 4 13.02 -0.73 -11.21
N THR A 5 14.30 -0.48 -11.47
CA THR A 5 15.10 -1.29 -12.40
C THR A 5 15.36 -2.69 -11.86
N LEU A 6 15.53 -2.83 -10.55
CA LEU A 6 15.72 -4.12 -9.89
C LEU A 6 14.42 -4.90 -9.69
N ALA A 7 13.27 -4.22 -9.64
CA ALA A 7 11.99 -4.82 -9.24
C ALA A 7 11.54 -5.99 -10.13
N SER A 8 11.89 -5.96 -11.43
CA SER A 8 11.60 -7.04 -12.39
C SER A 8 12.61 -8.20 -12.36
N ARG A 9 13.72 -8.05 -11.62
CA ARG A 9 14.83 -9.00 -11.57
C ARG A 9 14.91 -9.76 -10.24
N VAL A 10 13.96 -9.55 -9.34
CA VAL A 10 13.91 -10.16 -8.02
C VAL A 10 12.60 -10.94 -7.85
N ASP A 11 12.61 -11.95 -6.98
CA ASP A 11 11.43 -12.80 -6.74
C ASP A 11 10.30 -12.08 -6.01
N GLY A 12 10.62 -10.99 -5.30
CA GLY A 12 9.62 -10.18 -4.63
C GLY A 12 10.16 -8.90 -4.02
N VAL A 13 9.24 -7.97 -3.76
CA VAL A 13 9.51 -6.65 -3.21
C VAL A 13 8.67 -6.42 -1.95
N ILE A 14 9.27 -5.86 -0.92
CA ILE A 14 8.59 -5.37 0.28
C ILE A 14 8.70 -3.84 0.30
N ILE A 15 7.58 -3.16 0.53
CA ILE A 15 7.58 -1.70 0.67
C ILE A 15 7.66 -1.34 2.15
N VAL A 16 8.65 -0.52 2.54
CA VAL A 16 8.72 0.05 3.89
C VAL A 16 8.11 1.44 3.85
N TYR A 17 7.04 1.66 4.62
CA TYR A 17 6.25 2.88 4.59
C TYR A 17 6.11 3.48 5.99
N GLN A 18 6.34 4.79 6.12
CA GLN A 18 6.12 5.51 7.36
C GLN A 18 4.74 6.18 7.37
N ALA A 19 3.82 5.65 8.19
CA ALA A 19 2.51 6.23 8.42
C ALA A 19 2.60 7.60 9.12
N GLY A 20 1.60 8.46 8.93
CA GLY A 20 1.57 9.81 9.52
C GLY A 20 2.52 10.84 8.87
N ARG A 21 3.61 10.40 8.22
CA ARG A 21 4.57 11.30 7.53
C ARG A 21 4.42 11.32 6.02
N ILE A 22 4.17 10.18 5.40
CA ILE A 22 4.03 10.08 3.95
C ILE A 22 2.54 10.01 3.58
N PRO A 23 2.06 10.77 2.58
CA PRO A 23 0.68 10.65 2.12
C PRO A 23 0.38 9.27 1.51
N ARG A 24 -0.81 8.72 1.77
CA ARG A 24 -1.26 7.44 1.20
C ARG A 24 -1.23 7.42 -0.33
N ILE A 25 -1.44 8.56 -0.98
CA ILE A 25 -1.38 8.69 -2.44
C ILE A 25 0.03 8.39 -2.97
N ALA A 26 1.08 8.77 -2.24
CA ALA A 26 2.46 8.49 -2.64
C ALA A 26 2.76 6.98 -2.57
N LEU A 27 2.29 6.30 -1.52
CA LEU A 27 2.37 4.84 -1.40
C LEU A 27 1.67 4.14 -2.56
N ARG A 28 0.45 4.57 -2.90
CA ARG A 28 -0.31 4.04 -4.04
C ARG A 28 0.41 4.26 -5.37
N ARG A 29 1.01 5.43 -5.56
CA ARG A 29 1.79 5.73 -6.78
C ARG A 29 3.00 4.79 -6.91
N ILE A 30 3.73 4.55 -5.81
CA ILE A 30 4.88 3.64 -5.79
C ILE A 30 4.44 2.21 -6.08
N LYS A 31 3.37 1.74 -5.42
CA LYS A 31 2.78 0.43 -5.69
C LYS A 31 2.50 0.25 -7.18
N ASN A 32 1.76 1.19 -7.80
CA ASN A 32 1.43 1.12 -9.22
C ASN A 32 2.68 1.15 -10.10
N GLN A 33 3.69 1.96 -9.77
CA GLN A 33 4.93 2.01 -10.55
C GLN A 33 5.69 0.68 -10.49
N LEU A 34 5.77 0.04 -9.32
CA LEU A 34 6.44 -1.24 -9.14
C LEU A 34 5.67 -2.37 -9.86
N GLU A 35 4.33 -2.43 -9.70
CA GLU A 35 3.49 -3.40 -10.40
C GLU A 35 3.59 -3.25 -11.92
N ASN A 36 3.55 -2.02 -12.44
CA ASN A 36 3.70 -1.75 -13.87
C ASN A 36 5.09 -2.13 -14.41
N ASN A 37 6.10 -2.24 -13.54
CA ASN A 37 7.43 -2.71 -13.89
C ASN A 37 7.62 -4.22 -13.62
N GLY A 38 6.54 -4.98 -13.40
CA GLY A 38 6.59 -6.43 -13.23
C GLY A 38 7.03 -6.90 -11.84
N ALA A 39 7.02 -6.02 -10.84
CA ALA A 39 7.38 -6.38 -9.48
C ALA A 39 6.30 -7.25 -8.82
N LYS A 40 6.71 -8.33 -8.14
CA LYS A 40 5.84 -9.08 -7.24
C LYS A 40 5.90 -8.48 -5.84
N ILE A 41 4.92 -7.66 -5.48
CA ILE A 41 4.87 -7.07 -4.13
C ILE A 41 4.41 -8.13 -3.13
N LEU A 42 5.28 -8.48 -2.18
CA LEU A 42 5.01 -9.47 -1.13
C LEU A 42 4.19 -8.88 0.01
N GLY A 43 4.34 -7.58 0.26
CA GLY A 43 3.64 -6.88 1.33
C GLY A 43 4.23 -5.52 1.65
N ILE A 44 3.68 -4.90 2.68
CA ILE A 44 4.08 -3.56 3.15
C ILE A 44 4.40 -3.66 4.64
N VAL A 45 5.54 -3.10 5.03
CA VAL A 45 5.94 -2.92 6.42
C VAL A 45 5.68 -1.48 6.80
N LEU A 46 4.76 -1.28 7.74
CA LEU A 46 4.54 0.03 8.33
C LEU A 46 5.61 0.27 9.41
N ASN A 47 6.49 1.25 9.19
CA ASN A 47 7.59 1.58 10.08
C ASN A 47 7.33 2.88 10.85
N ASN A 48 7.86 2.97 12.06
CA ASN A 48 7.86 4.16 12.91
C ASN A 48 6.44 4.75 13.10
N ILE A 49 5.48 3.87 13.39
CA ILE A 49 4.11 4.25 13.69
C ILE A 49 4.02 4.60 15.18
N ARG A 50 3.50 5.78 15.49
CA ARG A 50 3.02 6.11 16.83
C ARG A 50 1.52 5.80 16.93
N MET A 51 1.04 5.36 18.09
CA MET A 51 -0.40 5.08 18.30
C MET A 51 -1.29 6.27 17.92
N SER A 52 -0.84 7.50 18.16
CA SER A 52 -1.52 8.74 17.77
C SER A 52 -1.62 8.95 16.25
N GLU A 53 -0.74 8.33 15.46
CA GLU A 53 -0.74 8.39 13.99
C GLU A 53 -1.59 7.26 13.37
N MET A 54 -2.06 6.34 14.22
CA MET A 54 -2.92 5.21 13.89
C MET A 54 -4.40 5.53 14.12
N GLU A 55 -4.77 6.77 14.47
CA GLU A 55 -6.17 7.15 14.65
C GLU A 55 -7.00 6.74 13.43
N PRO A 56 -8.10 5.97 13.61
CA PRO A 56 -8.94 5.52 12.53
C PRO A 56 -9.73 6.69 11.96
N GLY A 57 -9.08 7.47 11.09
CA GLY A 57 -9.75 8.48 10.28
C GLY A 57 -10.77 7.81 9.33
N PRO A 58 -11.83 8.55 8.93
CA PRO A 58 -12.99 8.02 8.21
C PRO A 58 -12.69 7.31 6.87
N GLY A 59 -11.48 7.47 6.33
CA GLY A 59 -11.03 6.79 5.12
C GLY A 59 -10.69 5.30 5.28
N TYR A 60 -10.53 4.77 6.50
CA TYR A 60 -10.27 3.33 6.71
C TYR A 60 -11.54 2.48 6.53
N TYR A 61 -12.71 3.06 6.84
CA TYR A 61 -14.00 2.37 6.69
C TYR A 61 -14.49 2.28 5.25
N TYR A 62 -14.17 3.26 4.40
CA TYR A 62 -14.67 3.30 3.02
C TYR A 62 -14.13 2.14 2.17
N TYR A 63 -12.91 1.68 2.44
CA TYR A 63 -12.26 0.63 1.64
C TYR A 63 -12.68 -0.80 2.04
N TYR A 64 -13.18 -0.98 3.27
CA TYR A 64 -13.74 -2.27 3.73
C TYR A 64 -15.25 -2.41 3.48
N GLY A 65 -15.91 -1.34 2.99
CA GLY A 65 -17.35 -1.31 2.71
C GLY A 65 -17.76 -1.73 1.28
N GLU A 66 -16.82 -1.78 0.33
CA GLU A 66 -17.12 -2.06 -1.08
C GLU A 66 -17.07 -3.55 -1.47
N GLU A 67 -17.13 -4.48 -0.51
CA GLU A 67 -17.11 -5.93 -0.83
C GLU A 67 -18.37 -6.72 -0.46
N LYS A 68 -19.49 -6.08 -0.08
CA LYS A 68 -20.76 -6.81 0.10
C LYS A 68 -22.01 -6.03 -0.30
N LYS A 69 -22.35 -6.07 -1.60
CA LYS A 69 -23.75 -6.12 -2.05
C LYS A 69 -23.93 -7.08 -3.22
N GLY A 70 -23.71 -8.37 -2.94
CA GLY A 70 -24.29 -9.46 -3.71
C GLY A 70 -25.71 -9.75 -3.22
N LYS A 71 -26.68 -9.53 -4.12
CA LYS A 71 -27.97 -10.24 -4.29
C LYS A 71 -28.71 -10.73 -3.02
N GLY A 72 -29.84 -10.11 -2.73
CA GLY A 72 -30.82 -10.64 -1.78
C GLY A 72 -32.17 -9.93 -1.87
N ARG A 73 -33.14 -10.64 -2.49
CA ARG A 73 -34.58 -10.35 -2.71
C ARG A 73 -34.91 -9.39 -3.84
#